data_AF-A0A812YFQ7-F1
#
_entry.id   AF-A0A812YFQ7-F1
#
_cell.length_a   1.000
_cell.length_b   1.000
_cell.length_c   1.000
_cell.angle_alpha   90.00
_cell.angle_beta   90.00
_cell.angle_gamma   90.00
#
_symmetry.space_group_name_H-M   'P 1'
#
loop_
_entity.id
_entity.type
_entity.pdbx_description
1 polymer ?
#
loop_
_entity_poly.entity_id
_entity_poly.type
_entity_poly.pdbx_seq_one_letter_code
_entity_poly.pdbx_strand_id
1 'polypeptide(L)'
;MNATFCNQPARDLLLTVVAWSFNCLSKGVYPHCDAFGKEFGPTYMPERAKVAGQRICGPYVCIFDGFQADWEYHKLALGLNRFYNKKLTCHLCSALQWVNAAAKPGEPNNVELLYSCFGHHAQHRSTLITTNEDFVEVHGESPLTRIDGFGPCRILPDYMHMVHLACAVDFLASMLLEVTDDATIVEGSSREKRLDLIWKDYRSWSEASQVGDRASRRMFTTAVLRNNKVVEVSQKILSATACRYMLLWAATFLTTVCESMSALPPTLKQPDTYMQVLTGLSCILARDVSLHAPRHLWDVAAAFRDMEMLMIHNGHSISTGCKRISIANENLTEHPRRFFDQASADQYEQAYLVLRFGFNELAASAISRGLPRYHFRPKLHLLEHAVLDFRPRNPRYFSNYLGEDAIRRIKALACKAPVRNMSHNVVLRYTVQMGLQWRREA
;
A
#
# COMPACT_ATOMS: atom_id res chain seq x y z
N MET A 1 -9.38 14.93 41.50
CA MET A 1 -9.42 14.62 40.05
C MET A 1 -10.59 15.37 39.48
N ASN A 2 -10.35 16.34 38.58
CA ASN A 2 -11.40 17.22 38.06
C ASN A 2 -12.31 16.47 37.08
N ALA A 3 -13.62 16.71 37.21
CA ALA A 3 -14.71 16.02 36.50
C ALA A 3 -14.82 16.31 34.99
N THR A 4 -13.81 16.93 34.37
CA THR A 4 -13.75 17.23 32.93
C THR A 4 -13.26 16.06 32.06
N PHE A 5 -12.75 14.98 32.66
CA PHE A 5 -12.28 13.80 31.91
C PHE A 5 -13.41 12.93 31.34
N CYS A 6 -14.66 13.13 31.76
CA CYS A 6 -15.75 12.19 31.47
C CYS A 6 -16.35 12.30 30.05
N ASN A 7 -15.94 13.29 29.26
CA ASN A 7 -16.50 13.55 27.91
C ASN A 7 -15.47 13.46 26.77
N GLN A 8 -14.18 13.22 27.05
CA GLN A 8 -13.21 12.96 25.98
C GLN A 8 -13.29 11.48 25.57
N PRO A 9 -13.44 11.17 24.27
CA PRO A 9 -13.40 9.80 23.80
C PRO A 9 -12.13 9.10 24.31
N ALA A 10 -12.23 7.88 24.84
CA ALA A 10 -11.08 7.14 25.39
C ALA A 10 -9.88 7.04 24.43
N ARG A 11 -10.16 7.11 23.11
CA ARG A 11 -9.16 7.25 22.05
C ARG A 11 -8.26 8.46 22.25
N ASP A 12 -8.83 9.64 22.48
CA ASP A 12 -8.08 10.90 22.53
C ASP A 12 -7.15 10.91 23.74
N LEU A 13 -7.60 10.38 24.88
CA LEU A 13 -6.75 10.18 26.06
C LEU A 13 -5.53 9.31 25.75
N LEU A 14 -5.72 8.20 25.04
CA LEU A 14 -4.62 7.33 24.63
C LEU A 14 -3.65 8.05 23.69
N LEU A 15 -4.18 8.73 22.67
CA LEU A 15 -3.37 9.46 21.70
C LEU A 15 -2.64 10.64 22.31
N THR A 16 -3.21 11.31 23.32
CA THR A 16 -2.54 12.34 24.11
C THR A 16 -1.33 11.78 24.83
N VAL A 17 -1.44 10.60 25.46
CA VAL A 17 -0.31 9.95 26.12
C VAL A 17 0.78 9.56 25.09
N VAL A 18 0.37 9.07 23.91
CA VAL A 18 1.31 8.74 22.82
C VAL A 18 2.05 9.98 22.34
N ALA A 19 1.33 11.05 22.01
CA ALA A 19 1.92 12.30 21.53
C ALA A 19 2.86 12.93 22.58
N TRP A 20 2.43 12.96 23.84
CA TRP A 20 3.28 13.39 24.95
C TRP A 20 4.56 12.56 25.05
N SER A 21 4.48 11.24 24.89
CA SER A 21 5.65 10.36 24.95
C SER A 21 6.64 10.69 23.82
N PHE A 22 6.15 10.90 22.59
CA PHE A 22 7.00 11.33 21.48
C PHE A 22 7.65 12.69 21.73
N ASN A 23 6.92 13.66 22.30
CA ASN A 23 7.45 14.98 22.63
C ASN A 23 8.47 14.95 23.78
N CYS A 24 8.39 13.96 24.68
CA CYS A 24 9.42 13.74 25.68
C CYS A 24 10.70 13.19 25.03
N LEU A 25 10.54 12.24 24.11
CA LEU A 25 11.66 11.64 23.37
C LEU A 25 12.34 12.65 22.43
N SER A 26 11.59 13.57 21.80
CA SER A 26 12.13 14.65 20.95
C SER A 26 12.99 15.63 21.75
N LYS A 27 12.58 15.96 22.97
CA LYS A 27 13.36 16.79 23.91
C LYS A 27 14.60 16.05 24.44
N GLY A 28 14.57 14.72 24.44
CA GLY A 28 15.67 13.86 24.90
C GLY A 28 15.93 13.91 26.41
N VAL A 29 14.97 14.40 27.19
CA VAL A 29 15.03 14.49 28.65
C VAL A 29 13.80 13.86 29.28
N TYR A 30 13.98 13.26 30.45
CA TYR A 30 12.84 12.74 31.21
C TYR A 30 11.92 13.90 31.61
N PRO A 31 10.59 13.77 31.42
CA PRO A 31 9.64 14.85 31.69
C PRO A 31 9.48 15.11 33.19
N HIS A 32 9.09 16.34 33.54
CA HIS A 32 8.79 16.75 34.92
C HIS A 32 7.32 16.52 35.31
N CYS A 33 6.43 16.26 34.36
CA CYS A 33 5.01 16.02 34.59
C CYS A 33 4.49 14.90 33.70
N ASP A 34 3.32 14.35 34.03
CA ASP A 34 2.64 13.37 33.18
C ASP A 34 2.03 14.00 31.91
N ALA A 35 1.36 13.18 31.08
CA ALA A 35 0.72 13.61 29.84
C ALA A 35 -0.45 14.60 30.04
N PHE A 36 -0.86 14.84 31.29
CA PHE A 36 -1.98 15.70 31.65
C PHE A 36 -1.52 16.92 32.48
N GLY A 37 -0.20 17.14 32.56
CA GLY A 37 0.40 18.29 33.23
C GLY A 37 0.55 18.15 34.75
N LYS A 38 0.31 16.97 35.33
CA LYS A 38 0.53 16.75 36.77
C LYS A 38 2.02 16.52 37.04
N GLU A 39 2.63 17.46 37.75
CA GLU A 39 4.05 17.42 38.11
C GLU A 39 4.40 16.20 38.98
N PHE A 40 5.51 15.56 38.66
CA PHE A 40 6.10 14.49 39.46
C PHE A 40 6.72 15.08 40.72
N GLY A 41 6.52 14.42 41.85
CA GLY A 41 7.03 14.88 43.13
C GLY A 41 7.01 13.78 44.20
N PRO A 42 7.31 14.13 45.46
CA PRO A 42 7.40 13.16 46.56
C PRO A 42 6.13 12.34 46.76
N THR A 43 4.97 12.93 46.46
CA THR A 43 3.63 12.31 46.63
C THR A 43 3.04 11.77 45.34
N TYR A 44 3.68 11.98 44.19
CA TYR A 44 3.17 11.57 42.88
C TYR A 44 4.30 11.16 41.95
N MET A 45 4.44 9.85 41.72
CA MET A 45 5.53 9.24 40.93
C MET A 45 6.95 9.67 41.38
N PRO A 46 7.32 9.48 42.65
CA PRO A 46 8.61 9.94 43.19
C PRO A 46 9.82 9.39 42.43
N GLU A 47 9.75 8.17 41.90
CA GLU A 47 10.84 7.59 41.09
C GLU A 47 11.06 8.33 39.76
N ARG A 48 10.00 8.86 39.13
CA ARG A 48 10.13 9.67 37.92
C ARG A 48 10.68 11.06 38.24
N ALA A 49 10.29 11.63 39.38
CA ALA A 49 10.79 12.92 39.84
C ALA A 49 12.33 12.91 40.01
N LYS A 50 12.91 11.80 40.49
CA LYS A 50 14.38 11.64 40.66
C LYS A 50 15.16 11.79 39.36
N VAL A 51 14.59 11.36 38.24
CA VAL A 51 15.26 11.36 36.92
C VAL A 51 14.80 12.49 36.01
N ALA A 52 13.77 13.26 36.41
CA ALA A 52 13.24 14.35 35.59
C ALA A 52 14.33 15.38 35.25
N GLY A 53 14.34 15.83 33.99
CA GLY A 53 15.36 16.72 33.43
C GLY A 53 16.66 16.02 33.02
N GLN A 54 16.91 14.78 33.45
CA GLN A 54 18.09 14.03 33.01
C GLN A 54 17.95 13.55 31.56
N ARG A 55 19.07 13.33 30.89
CA ARG A 55 19.11 12.86 29.49
C ARG A 55 18.64 11.41 29.40
N ILE A 56 17.74 11.12 28.46
CA ILE A 56 17.21 9.77 28.22
C ILE A 56 18.26 8.90 27.52
N CYS A 57 18.97 9.45 26.52
CA CYS A 57 19.89 8.70 25.66
C CYS A 57 21.18 9.49 25.40
N GLY A 58 21.90 9.88 26.46
CA GLY A 58 23.14 10.64 26.33
C GLY A 58 22.96 11.91 25.48
N PRO A 59 23.81 12.20 24.49
CA PRO A 59 23.67 13.39 23.63
C PRO A 59 22.58 13.27 22.57
N TYR A 60 21.98 12.09 22.38
CA TYR A 60 21.03 11.84 21.30
C TYR A 60 19.59 12.21 21.67
N VAL A 61 18.82 12.60 20.66
CA VAL A 61 17.37 12.84 20.75
C VAL A 61 16.65 11.96 19.73
N CYS A 62 15.38 11.67 19.97
CA CYS A 62 14.57 10.94 19.00
C CYS A 62 13.92 11.91 18.00
N ILE A 63 13.83 11.50 16.74
CA ILE A 63 13.11 12.24 15.71
C ILE A 63 11.88 11.44 15.30
N PHE A 64 10.74 12.12 15.18
CA PHE A 64 9.54 11.52 14.63
C PHE A 64 9.70 11.32 13.11
N ASP A 65 10.00 10.09 12.69
CA ASP A 65 10.21 9.79 11.26
C ASP A 65 8.90 9.64 10.49
N GLY A 66 7.88 9.02 11.10
CA GLY A 66 6.59 8.83 10.45
C GLY A 66 5.65 7.92 11.24
N PHE A 67 4.40 7.94 10.81
CA PHE A 67 3.29 7.20 11.36
C PHE A 67 2.83 6.15 10.36
N GLN A 68 3.32 4.93 10.58
CA GLN A 68 2.95 3.78 9.76
C GLN A 68 1.73 3.10 10.36
N ALA A 69 0.62 3.08 9.61
CA ALA A 69 -0.57 2.34 10.01
C ALA A 69 -1.49 2.10 8.81
N ASP A 70 -2.49 1.23 8.96
CA ASP A 70 -3.53 1.12 7.96
C ASP A 70 -4.35 2.42 7.85
N TRP A 71 -5.01 2.59 6.72
CA TRP A 71 -5.75 3.81 6.42
C TRP A 71 -6.92 4.08 7.38
N GLU A 72 -7.62 3.02 7.82
CA GLU A 72 -8.74 3.19 8.74
C GLU A 72 -8.25 3.69 10.10
N TYR A 73 -7.09 3.22 10.54
CA TYR A 73 -6.44 3.73 11.73
C TYR A 73 -5.99 5.18 11.56
N HIS A 74 -5.39 5.57 10.43
CA HIS A 74 -5.08 6.99 10.16
C HIS A 74 -6.32 7.86 10.24
N LYS A 75 -7.41 7.44 9.59
CA LYS A 75 -8.71 8.13 9.63
C LYS A 75 -9.21 8.32 11.06
N LEU A 76 -9.18 7.26 11.87
CA LEU A 76 -9.67 7.31 13.24
C LEU A 76 -8.75 8.09 14.17
N ALA A 77 -7.43 7.95 14.04
CA ALA A 77 -6.45 8.54 14.94
C ALA A 77 -6.24 10.04 14.67
N LEU A 78 -6.29 10.44 13.40
CA LEU A 78 -6.08 11.84 12.97
C LEU A 78 -7.39 12.59 12.72
N GLY A 79 -8.54 11.93 12.83
CA GLY A 79 -9.84 12.57 12.59
C GLY A 79 -10.05 12.98 11.12
N LEU A 80 -9.53 12.22 10.16
CA LEU A 80 -9.51 12.63 8.75
C LEU A 80 -10.91 12.87 8.18
N ASN A 81 -11.18 14.11 7.77
CA ASN A 81 -12.39 14.48 7.03
C ASN A 81 -12.42 14.04 5.56
N ARG A 82 -11.26 13.80 4.93
CA ARG A 82 -11.14 13.35 3.54
C ARG A 82 -10.61 11.92 3.49
N PHE A 83 -11.31 11.02 2.81
CA PHE A 83 -10.96 9.60 2.69
C PHE A 83 -11.76 8.91 1.58
N TYR A 84 -11.40 7.67 1.22
CA TYR A 84 -11.89 6.93 0.04
C TYR A 84 -13.40 6.66 -0.09
N ASN A 85 -14.21 7.03 0.90
CA ASN A 85 -15.67 6.96 0.84
C ASN A 85 -16.32 8.36 0.78
N LYS A 86 -15.52 9.40 0.58
CA LYS A 86 -15.93 10.81 0.52
C LYS A 86 -15.59 11.36 -0.85
N LYS A 87 -16.35 12.37 -1.29
CA LYS A 87 -16.11 13.05 -2.56
C LYS A 87 -14.67 13.58 -2.63
N LEU A 88 -14.18 14.24 -1.58
CA LEU A 88 -12.76 14.52 -1.40
C LEU A 88 -12.08 13.28 -0.81
N THR A 89 -11.34 12.57 -1.66
CA THR A 89 -10.94 11.19 -1.36
C THR A 89 -9.57 11.06 -0.70
N CYS A 90 -8.74 12.10 -0.76
CA CYS A 90 -7.35 12.08 -0.31
C CYS A 90 -7.16 13.03 0.89
N HIS A 91 -6.38 12.61 1.89
CA HIS A 91 -6.00 13.46 3.02
C HIS A 91 -4.76 14.32 2.75
N LEU A 92 -4.13 14.18 1.59
CA LEU A 92 -2.93 14.92 1.19
C LEU A 92 -3.20 15.96 0.09
N CYS A 93 -4.37 15.92 -0.55
CA CYS A 93 -4.74 16.90 -1.58
C CYS A 93 -6.26 16.99 -1.75
N SER A 94 -6.71 17.72 -2.78
CA SER A 94 -8.14 17.92 -3.10
C SER A 94 -8.65 17.01 -4.22
N ALA A 95 -8.04 15.84 -4.41
CA ALA A 95 -8.52 14.86 -5.38
C ALA A 95 -9.98 14.44 -5.10
N LEU A 96 -10.76 14.35 -6.17
CA LEU A 96 -12.18 14.01 -6.17
C LEU A 96 -12.40 12.56 -6.59
N GLN A 97 -13.27 11.85 -5.87
CA GLN A 97 -13.67 10.49 -6.22
C GLN A 97 -14.66 10.44 -7.38
N TRP A 98 -15.54 11.44 -7.48
CA TRP A 98 -16.52 11.58 -8.55
C TRP A 98 -16.89 13.06 -8.74
N VAL A 99 -17.40 13.38 -9.92
CA VAL A 99 -18.07 14.65 -10.23
C VAL A 99 -19.56 14.40 -10.48
N ASN A 100 -20.38 15.43 -10.33
CA ASN A 100 -21.82 15.39 -10.52
C ASN A 100 -22.23 16.50 -11.50
N ALA A 101 -22.96 16.16 -12.56
CA ALA A 101 -23.49 17.16 -13.49
C ALA A 101 -24.42 18.19 -12.80
N ALA A 102 -25.09 17.80 -11.71
CA ALA A 102 -25.97 18.63 -10.92
C ALA A 102 -25.37 19.03 -9.56
N ALA A 103 -24.05 19.29 -9.51
CA ALA A 103 -23.38 19.75 -8.30
C ALA A 103 -23.97 21.08 -7.79
N LYS A 104 -24.14 21.20 -6.47
CA LYS A 104 -24.66 22.43 -5.86
C LYS A 104 -23.61 23.54 -5.91
N PRO A 105 -24.00 24.84 -5.90
CA PRO A 105 -23.04 25.94 -5.74
C PRO A 105 -22.13 25.71 -4.51
N GLY A 106 -20.81 25.81 -4.72
CA GLY A 106 -19.79 25.56 -3.69
C GLY A 106 -19.38 24.10 -3.51
N GLU A 107 -20.05 23.13 -4.14
CA GLU A 107 -19.63 21.73 -4.10
C GLU A 107 -18.44 21.49 -5.05
N PRO A 108 -17.34 20.87 -4.59
CA PRO A 108 -16.19 20.59 -5.45
C PRO A 108 -16.59 19.73 -6.65
N ASN A 109 -16.34 20.21 -7.89
CA ASN A 109 -16.85 19.54 -9.09
C ASN A 109 -15.98 19.74 -10.35
N ASN A 110 -14.66 19.75 -10.20
CA ASN A 110 -13.73 19.85 -11.32
C ASN A 110 -13.27 18.46 -11.77
N VAL A 111 -13.47 18.13 -13.06
CA VAL A 111 -13.02 16.86 -13.66
C VAL A 111 -11.51 16.66 -13.61
N GLU A 112 -10.73 17.74 -13.65
CA GLU A 112 -9.26 17.69 -13.60
C GLU A 112 -8.75 17.28 -12.21
N LEU A 113 -9.59 17.41 -11.19
CA LEU A 113 -9.29 16.95 -9.83
C LEU A 113 -9.67 15.47 -9.62
N LEU A 114 -10.21 14.76 -10.60
CA LEU A 114 -10.55 13.34 -10.41
C LEU A 114 -9.30 12.53 -10.05
N TYR A 115 -9.40 11.64 -9.06
CA TYR A 115 -8.28 10.79 -8.61
C TYR A 115 -7.72 9.85 -9.71
N SER A 116 -8.47 9.68 -10.80
CA SER A 116 -8.04 8.94 -11.99
C SER A 116 -7.06 9.72 -12.86
N CYS A 117 -7.04 11.07 -12.77
CA CYS A 117 -5.93 11.88 -13.27
C CYS A 117 -4.65 11.47 -12.53
N PHE A 118 -3.49 11.55 -13.18
CA PHE A 118 -2.22 11.11 -12.60
C PHE A 118 -1.00 11.78 -13.25
N GLY A 119 0.13 11.68 -12.56
CA GLY A 119 1.41 12.20 -13.00
C GLY A 119 1.67 13.61 -12.49
N HIS A 120 2.89 14.11 -12.71
CA HIS A 120 3.37 15.39 -12.15
C HIS A 120 2.48 16.60 -12.45
N HIS A 121 1.78 16.57 -13.58
CA HIS A 121 0.92 17.67 -14.05
C HIS A 121 -0.56 17.49 -13.72
N ALA A 122 -0.94 16.46 -12.96
CA ALA A 122 -2.33 16.30 -12.54
C ALA A 122 -2.78 17.45 -11.64
N GLN A 123 -3.96 18.03 -11.92
CA GLN A 123 -4.40 19.27 -11.28
C GLN A 123 -4.50 19.16 -9.75
N HIS A 124 -4.87 17.99 -9.21
CA HIS A 124 -4.93 17.80 -7.75
C HIS A 124 -3.57 17.97 -7.06
N ARG A 125 -2.45 17.80 -7.77
CA ARG A 125 -1.10 18.02 -7.20
C ARG A 125 -0.81 19.49 -6.91
N SER A 126 -1.52 20.43 -7.55
CA SER A 126 -1.47 21.86 -7.18
C SER A 126 -2.15 22.17 -5.84
N THR A 127 -2.84 21.18 -5.26
CA THR A 127 -3.63 21.32 -4.03
C THR A 127 -3.06 20.51 -2.86
N LEU A 128 -1.76 20.19 -2.91
CA LEU A 128 -1.08 19.41 -1.87
C LEU A 128 -1.13 20.13 -0.52
N ILE A 129 -1.46 19.36 0.52
CA ILE A 129 -1.40 19.77 1.92
C ILE A 129 0.01 19.45 2.41
N THR A 130 0.85 20.48 2.58
CA THR A 130 2.28 20.29 2.88
C THR A 130 2.66 20.73 4.29
N THR A 131 1.84 21.55 4.95
CA THR A 131 2.07 22.05 6.31
C THR A 131 1.15 21.39 7.33
N ASN A 132 1.50 21.48 8.62
CA ASN A 132 0.64 20.98 9.68
C ASN A 132 -0.58 21.89 9.87
N GLU A 133 -0.40 23.20 9.65
CA GLU A 133 -1.44 24.22 9.74
C GLU A 133 -2.56 23.94 8.73
N ASP A 134 -2.21 23.74 7.45
CA ASP A 134 -3.17 23.39 6.40
C ASP A 134 -3.87 22.06 6.72
N PHE A 135 -3.11 21.10 7.27
CA PHE A 135 -3.66 19.80 7.64
C PHE A 135 -4.70 19.91 8.76
N VAL A 136 -4.40 20.70 9.80
CA VAL A 136 -5.32 20.96 10.91
C VAL A 136 -6.52 21.78 10.46
N GLU A 137 -6.36 22.72 9.53
CA GLU A 137 -7.49 23.46 8.92
C GLU A 137 -8.45 22.49 8.21
N VAL A 138 -7.91 21.56 7.43
CA VAL A 138 -8.72 20.62 6.62
C VAL A 138 -9.33 19.49 7.46
N HIS A 139 -8.55 18.91 8.37
CA HIS A 139 -8.91 17.69 9.10
C HIS A 139 -9.33 17.92 10.54
N GLY A 140 -9.07 19.11 11.08
CA GLY A 140 -9.16 19.38 12.51
C GLY A 140 -7.90 18.92 13.25
N GLU A 141 -7.81 19.37 14.49
CA GLU A 141 -6.68 19.03 15.36
C GLU A 141 -6.89 17.64 15.99
N SER A 142 -5.82 16.86 16.08
CA SER A 142 -5.79 15.62 16.87
C SER A 142 -4.60 15.64 17.84
N PRO A 143 -4.58 14.80 18.89
CA PRO A 143 -3.40 14.74 19.75
C PRO A 143 -2.11 14.42 18.98
N LEU A 144 -2.19 13.63 17.89
CA LEU A 144 -1.03 13.27 17.08
C LEU A 144 -0.49 14.42 16.22
N THR A 145 -1.33 15.38 15.82
CA THR A 145 -0.86 16.57 15.07
C THR A 145 -0.06 17.54 15.95
N ARG A 146 -0.04 17.31 17.27
CA ARG A 146 0.75 18.05 18.26
C ARG A 146 2.11 17.41 18.55
N ILE A 147 2.49 16.34 17.84
CA ILE A 147 3.82 15.77 17.95
C ILE A 147 4.83 16.75 17.34
N ASP A 148 5.92 17.04 18.04
CA ASP A 148 6.98 17.91 17.55
C ASP A 148 7.56 17.37 16.24
N GLY A 149 7.54 18.19 15.19
CA GLY A 149 7.97 17.79 13.85
C GLY A 149 6.93 16.99 13.06
N PHE A 150 5.68 16.91 13.52
CA PHE A 150 4.58 16.38 12.72
C PHE A 150 4.36 17.22 11.45
N GLY A 151 4.05 16.51 10.36
CA GLY A 151 3.57 17.10 9.12
C GLY A 151 2.89 16.03 8.26
N PRO A 152 2.12 16.41 7.22
CA PRO A 152 1.39 15.45 6.38
C PRO A 152 2.28 14.37 5.74
N CYS A 153 3.51 14.74 5.36
CA CYS A 153 4.53 13.82 4.83
C CYS A 153 5.04 12.77 5.84
N ARG A 154 4.59 12.85 7.10
CA ARG A 154 4.86 11.84 8.13
C ARG A 154 3.75 10.79 8.21
N ILE A 155 2.63 10.94 7.52
CA ILE A 155 1.58 9.93 7.45
C ILE A 155 1.96 8.95 6.33
N LEU A 156 2.63 7.86 6.70
CA LEU A 156 3.24 6.97 5.70
C LEU A 156 2.18 6.14 4.99
N PRO A 157 2.04 6.25 3.65
CA PRO A 157 0.98 5.58 2.92
C PRO A 157 1.24 4.07 2.86
N ASP A 158 0.29 3.29 3.38
CA ASP A 158 0.47 1.84 3.52
C ASP A 158 0.47 1.12 2.17
N TYR A 159 1.66 0.87 1.66
CA TYR A 159 1.87 0.22 0.36
C TYR A 159 1.17 -1.14 0.26
N MET A 160 1.17 -1.95 1.32
CA MET A 160 0.50 -3.24 1.34
C MET A 160 -1.02 -3.09 1.11
N HIS A 161 -1.65 -2.12 1.79
CA HIS A 161 -3.09 -1.88 1.63
C HIS A 161 -3.46 -1.19 0.32
N MET A 162 -2.55 -0.41 -0.27
CA MET A 162 -2.75 0.25 -1.56
C MET A 162 -2.54 -0.71 -2.73
N VAL A 163 -1.46 -1.47 -2.72
CA VAL A 163 -1.07 -2.37 -3.82
C VAL A 163 -1.67 -3.75 -3.59
N HIS A 164 -1.16 -4.50 -2.61
CA HIS A 164 -1.45 -5.93 -2.46
C HIS A 164 -2.86 -6.27 -2.00
N LEU A 165 -3.60 -5.32 -1.39
CA LEU A 165 -4.97 -5.53 -0.92
C LEU A 165 -6.00 -4.64 -1.63
N ALA A 166 -5.59 -3.98 -2.71
CA ALA A 166 -6.48 -3.16 -3.53
C ALA A 166 -6.09 -3.24 -5.02
N CYS A 167 -5.13 -2.45 -5.48
CA CYS A 167 -4.88 -2.29 -6.92
C CYS A 167 -4.48 -3.60 -7.60
N ALA A 168 -3.57 -4.36 -6.99
CA ALA A 168 -3.08 -5.62 -7.53
C ALA A 168 -4.15 -6.72 -7.56
N VAL A 169 -5.02 -6.73 -6.56
CA VAL A 169 -6.08 -7.73 -6.44
C VAL A 169 -7.12 -7.54 -7.55
N ASP A 170 -7.53 -6.30 -7.78
CA ASP A 170 -8.47 -5.96 -8.86
C ASP A 170 -7.83 -6.22 -10.24
N PHE A 171 -6.54 -5.90 -10.39
CA PHE A 171 -5.77 -6.23 -11.60
C PHE A 171 -5.76 -7.72 -11.88
N LEU A 172 -5.34 -8.54 -10.91
CA LEU A 172 -5.23 -10.00 -11.06
C LEU A 172 -6.58 -10.63 -11.41
N ALA A 173 -7.67 -10.16 -10.79
CA ALA A 173 -9.01 -10.63 -11.12
C ALA A 173 -9.40 -10.28 -12.57
N SER A 174 -9.13 -9.05 -13.00
CA SER A 174 -9.40 -8.59 -14.37
C SER A 174 -8.54 -9.31 -15.40
N MET A 175 -7.25 -9.49 -15.11
CA MET A 175 -6.30 -10.25 -15.92
C MET A 175 -6.80 -11.67 -16.14
N LEU A 176 -7.17 -12.39 -15.07
CA LEU A 176 -7.70 -13.75 -15.18
C LEU A 176 -8.97 -13.81 -16.05
N LEU A 177 -9.85 -12.82 -15.95
CA LEU A 177 -11.03 -12.74 -16.80
C LEU A 177 -10.68 -12.50 -18.28
N GLU A 178 -9.74 -11.60 -18.59
CA GLU A 178 -9.32 -11.35 -19.97
C GLU A 178 -8.66 -12.60 -20.60
N VAL A 179 -7.67 -13.18 -19.93
CA VAL A 179 -6.92 -14.33 -20.49
C VAL A 179 -7.78 -15.60 -20.60
N THR A 180 -8.86 -15.70 -19.82
CA THR A 180 -9.79 -16.84 -19.90
C THR A 180 -11.00 -16.58 -20.78
N ASP A 181 -11.17 -15.39 -21.34
CA ASP A 181 -12.23 -15.12 -22.31
C ASP A 181 -11.79 -15.35 -23.74
N ASP A 182 -10.49 -15.20 -23.98
CA ASP A 182 -9.87 -15.54 -25.25
C ASP A 182 -9.37 -16.99 -25.23
N ALA A 183 -10.06 -17.87 -25.95
CA ALA A 183 -9.67 -19.27 -26.07
C ALA A 183 -8.37 -19.46 -26.89
N THR A 184 -7.88 -18.42 -27.58
CA THR A 184 -6.59 -18.44 -28.28
C THR A 184 -5.41 -18.21 -27.33
N ILE A 185 -5.65 -17.62 -26.15
CA ILE A 185 -4.61 -17.41 -25.13
C ILE A 185 -4.45 -18.65 -24.25
N VAL A 186 -5.56 -19.20 -23.74
CA VAL A 186 -5.55 -20.44 -22.95
C VAL A 186 -6.57 -21.40 -23.55
N GLU A 187 -6.11 -22.53 -24.05
CA GLU A 187 -7.01 -23.53 -24.63
C GLU A 187 -7.90 -24.17 -23.55
N GLY A 188 -9.17 -24.40 -23.88
CA GLY A 188 -10.09 -25.13 -23.00
C GLY A 188 -11.55 -24.95 -23.38
N SER A 189 -12.37 -25.98 -23.15
CA SER A 189 -13.80 -25.98 -23.53
C SER A 189 -14.68 -25.07 -22.67
N SER A 190 -14.19 -24.55 -21.55
CA SER A 190 -14.93 -23.62 -20.70
C SER A 190 -13.99 -22.71 -19.91
N ARG A 191 -14.51 -21.58 -19.42
CA ARG A 191 -13.75 -20.66 -18.55
C ARG A 191 -13.21 -21.37 -17.31
N GLU A 192 -14.00 -22.23 -16.67
CA GLU A 192 -13.57 -23.00 -15.49
C GLU A 192 -12.40 -23.93 -15.82
N LYS A 193 -12.40 -24.60 -16.97
CA LYS A 193 -11.27 -25.43 -17.40
C LYS A 193 -10.01 -24.59 -17.67
N ARG A 194 -10.16 -23.42 -18.30
CA ARG A 194 -9.05 -22.48 -18.53
C ARG A 194 -8.49 -21.96 -17.20
N LEU A 195 -9.34 -21.61 -16.24
CA LEU A 195 -8.92 -21.23 -14.88
C LEU A 195 -8.18 -22.36 -14.15
N ASP A 196 -8.62 -23.62 -14.30
CA ASP A 196 -7.92 -24.77 -13.71
C ASP A 196 -6.52 -24.99 -14.32
N LEU A 197 -6.35 -24.75 -15.62
CA LEU A 197 -5.03 -24.80 -16.28
C LEU A 197 -4.11 -23.69 -15.75
N ILE A 198 -4.60 -22.46 -15.69
CA ILE A 198 -3.83 -21.32 -15.15
C ILE A 198 -3.48 -21.55 -13.66
N TRP A 199 -4.40 -22.13 -12.87
CA TRP A 199 -4.11 -22.49 -11.48
C TRP A 199 -2.97 -23.50 -11.37
N LYS A 200 -2.92 -24.53 -12.24
CA LYS A 200 -1.84 -25.51 -12.24
C LYS A 200 -0.50 -24.85 -12.55
N ASP A 201 -0.48 -23.93 -13.52
CA ASP A 201 0.71 -23.13 -13.85
C ASP A 201 1.18 -22.30 -12.64
N TYR A 202 0.29 -21.52 -12.02
CA TYR A 202 0.61 -20.73 -10.83
C TYR A 202 1.10 -21.59 -9.66
N ARG A 203 0.48 -22.75 -9.44
CA ARG A 203 0.89 -23.68 -8.39
C ARG A 203 2.29 -24.23 -8.66
N SER A 204 2.56 -24.68 -9.88
CA SER A 204 3.89 -25.18 -10.28
C SER A 204 4.96 -24.10 -10.13
N TRP A 205 4.68 -22.86 -10.55
CA TRP A 205 5.56 -21.72 -10.32
C TRP A 205 5.80 -21.46 -8.82
N SER A 206 4.76 -21.55 -8.01
CA SER A 206 4.85 -21.32 -6.55
C SER A 206 5.68 -22.40 -5.86
N GLU A 207 5.53 -23.66 -6.26
CA GLU A 207 6.34 -24.78 -5.77
C GLU A 207 7.82 -24.61 -6.18
N ALA A 208 8.08 -24.25 -7.43
CA ALA A 208 9.44 -23.96 -7.92
C ALA A 208 10.09 -22.76 -7.20
N SER A 209 9.28 -21.77 -6.82
CA SER A 209 9.72 -20.57 -6.11
C SER A 209 9.77 -20.74 -4.58
N GLN A 210 9.52 -21.96 -4.06
CA GLN A 210 9.51 -22.28 -2.63
C GLN A 210 8.49 -21.46 -1.80
N VAL A 211 7.37 -21.08 -2.42
CA VAL A 211 6.25 -20.34 -1.80
C VAL A 211 4.91 -21.06 -1.98
N GLY A 212 4.95 -22.39 -2.16
CA GLY A 212 3.78 -23.23 -2.40
C GLY A 212 2.73 -23.16 -1.28
N ASP A 213 3.12 -22.85 -0.05
CA ASP A 213 2.21 -22.64 1.09
C ASP A 213 1.33 -21.38 0.95
N ARG A 214 1.70 -20.48 0.03
CA ARG A 214 0.97 -19.24 -0.28
C ARG A 214 0.04 -19.37 -1.47
N ALA A 215 0.17 -20.43 -2.27
CA ALA A 215 -0.67 -20.66 -3.44
C ALA A 215 -2.10 -21.00 -3.01
N SER A 216 -3.07 -20.20 -3.47
CA SER A 216 -4.50 -20.40 -3.17
C SER A 216 -5.29 -20.59 -4.45
N ARG A 217 -5.99 -21.73 -4.56
CA ARG A 217 -6.88 -22.04 -5.69
C ARG A 217 -8.11 -21.12 -5.73
N ARG A 218 -8.49 -20.48 -4.62
CA ARG A 218 -9.80 -19.80 -4.49
C ARG A 218 -10.05 -18.76 -5.59
N MET A 219 -9.03 -18.01 -5.98
CA MET A 219 -9.13 -16.96 -7.01
C MET A 219 -9.36 -17.51 -8.42
N PHE A 220 -9.00 -18.76 -8.68
CA PHE A 220 -9.08 -19.44 -9.97
C PHE A 220 -10.39 -20.21 -10.12
N THR A 221 -11.51 -19.61 -9.71
CA THR A 221 -12.83 -20.22 -9.82
C THR A 221 -13.81 -19.21 -10.38
N THR A 222 -14.73 -19.66 -11.24
CA THR A 222 -15.84 -18.81 -11.70
C THR A 222 -16.75 -18.34 -10.57
N ALA A 223 -16.73 -19.04 -9.43
CA ALA A 223 -17.46 -18.65 -8.22
C ALA A 223 -16.88 -17.39 -7.53
N VAL A 224 -15.57 -17.16 -7.63
CA VAL A 224 -14.94 -15.91 -7.17
C VAL A 224 -15.00 -14.85 -8.25
N LEU A 225 -14.73 -15.20 -9.50
CA LEU A 225 -14.71 -14.28 -10.64
C LEU A 225 -16.11 -14.06 -11.25
N ARG A 226 -17.16 -14.00 -10.43
CA ARG A 226 -18.57 -13.99 -10.90
C ARG A 226 -18.94 -12.72 -11.69
N ASN A 227 -19.51 -12.96 -12.88
CA ASN A 227 -20.21 -12.03 -13.79
C ASN A 227 -19.40 -10.84 -14.37
N ASN A 228 -19.89 -10.29 -15.49
CA ASN A 228 -19.32 -9.16 -16.27
C ASN A 228 -19.22 -7.82 -15.51
N LYS A 229 -19.16 -7.83 -14.18
CA LYS A 229 -18.98 -6.66 -13.33
C LYS A 229 -17.61 -6.73 -12.67
N VAL A 230 -17.16 -5.58 -12.14
CA VAL A 230 -16.00 -5.49 -11.26
C VAL A 230 -16.08 -6.57 -10.17
N VAL A 231 -15.06 -7.42 -10.09
CA VAL A 231 -14.94 -8.46 -9.06
C VAL A 231 -14.25 -7.88 -7.84
N GLU A 232 -14.94 -7.83 -6.70
CA GLU A 232 -14.31 -7.46 -5.43
C GLU A 232 -13.78 -8.70 -4.72
N VAL A 233 -12.46 -8.89 -4.78
CA VAL A 233 -11.79 -10.01 -4.11
C VAL A 233 -11.35 -9.56 -2.71
N SER A 234 -11.91 -10.20 -1.68
CA SER A 234 -11.57 -9.89 -0.28
C SER A 234 -10.25 -10.52 0.17
N GLN A 235 -9.68 -10.00 1.26
CA GLN A 235 -8.52 -10.56 1.97
C GLN A 235 -8.69 -12.04 2.39
N LYS A 236 -9.94 -12.53 2.50
CA LYS A 236 -10.22 -13.95 2.81
C LYS A 236 -9.95 -14.89 1.63
N ILE A 237 -9.90 -14.33 0.43
CA ILE A 237 -9.65 -15.07 -0.82
C ILE A 237 -8.16 -15.01 -1.15
N LEU A 238 -7.57 -13.82 -1.06
CA LEU A 238 -6.17 -13.56 -1.35
C LEU A 238 -5.59 -12.61 -0.28
N SER A 239 -4.64 -13.10 0.53
CA SER A 239 -3.91 -12.25 1.49
C SER A 239 -2.89 -11.37 0.78
N ALA A 240 -2.35 -10.35 1.47
CA ALA A 240 -1.37 -9.45 0.86
C ALA A 240 -0.12 -10.21 0.37
N THR A 241 0.42 -11.08 1.22
CA THR A 241 1.56 -11.91 0.86
C THR A 241 1.29 -12.83 -0.33
N ALA A 242 0.11 -13.47 -0.39
CA ALA A 242 -0.26 -14.30 -1.53
C ALA A 242 -0.44 -13.47 -2.82
N CYS A 243 -1.04 -12.27 -2.70
CA CYS A 243 -1.19 -11.34 -3.82
C CYS A 243 0.16 -10.90 -4.37
N ARG A 244 1.13 -10.59 -3.50
CA ARG A 244 2.49 -10.24 -3.90
C ARG A 244 3.13 -11.33 -4.78
N TYR A 245 3.07 -12.58 -4.37
CA TYR A 245 3.63 -13.68 -5.17
C TYR A 245 2.85 -13.92 -6.45
N MET A 246 1.53 -13.78 -6.41
CA MET A 246 0.68 -13.91 -7.59
C MET A 246 0.96 -12.80 -8.62
N LEU A 247 1.33 -11.58 -8.20
CA LEU A 247 1.79 -10.52 -9.11
C LEU A 247 3.10 -10.90 -9.82
N LEU A 248 4.07 -11.43 -9.06
CA LEU A 248 5.35 -11.87 -9.64
C LEU A 248 5.15 -12.97 -10.67
N TRP A 249 4.30 -13.95 -10.35
CA TRP A 249 3.89 -14.99 -11.29
C TRP A 249 3.16 -14.42 -12.51
N ALA A 250 2.21 -13.50 -12.31
CA ALA A 250 1.44 -12.89 -13.40
C ALA A 250 2.35 -12.23 -14.44
N ALA A 251 3.40 -11.54 -14.01
CA ALA A 251 4.40 -10.97 -14.91
C ALA A 251 5.13 -12.04 -15.72
N THR A 252 5.52 -13.16 -15.10
CA THR A 252 6.13 -14.31 -15.79
C THR A 252 5.16 -14.95 -16.78
N PHE A 253 3.95 -15.27 -16.34
CA PHE A 253 2.90 -15.89 -17.16
C PHE A 253 2.58 -15.05 -18.40
N LEU A 254 2.35 -13.75 -18.24
CA LEU A 254 2.04 -12.85 -19.35
C LEU A 254 3.22 -12.62 -20.29
N THR A 255 4.47 -12.77 -19.80
CA THR A 255 5.65 -12.77 -20.68
C THR A 255 5.59 -13.94 -21.64
N THR A 256 5.34 -15.16 -21.12
CA THR A 256 5.22 -16.36 -21.95
C THR A 256 4.06 -16.28 -22.95
N VAL A 257 2.92 -15.68 -22.54
CA VAL A 257 1.79 -15.43 -23.44
C VAL A 257 2.17 -14.45 -24.57
N CYS A 258 2.87 -13.36 -24.26
CA CYS A 258 3.29 -12.40 -25.28
C CYS A 258 4.31 -12.99 -26.27
N GLU A 259 5.23 -13.82 -25.77
CA GLU A 259 6.22 -14.53 -26.58
C GLU A 259 5.57 -15.54 -27.53
N SER A 260 4.58 -16.30 -27.06
CA SER A 260 3.87 -17.28 -27.89
C SER A 260 3.05 -16.62 -29.00
N MET A 261 2.43 -15.47 -28.73
CA MET A 261 1.71 -14.68 -29.73
C MET A 261 2.63 -14.04 -30.76
N SER A 262 3.84 -13.63 -30.35
CA SER A 262 4.84 -13.03 -31.25
C SER A 262 5.50 -14.06 -32.18
N ALA A 263 5.44 -15.35 -31.84
CA ALA A 263 5.96 -16.44 -32.65
C ALA A 263 5.06 -16.80 -33.86
N LEU A 264 3.88 -16.18 -33.99
CA LEU A 264 3.05 -16.29 -35.19
C LEU A 264 3.78 -15.69 -36.41
N PRO A 265 3.63 -16.27 -37.61
CA PRO A 265 4.46 -15.94 -38.76
C PRO A 265 4.43 -14.44 -39.09
N PRO A 266 5.60 -13.82 -39.30
CA PRO A 266 5.75 -12.39 -39.39
C PRO A 266 5.20 -11.91 -40.72
N THR A 267 3.97 -11.38 -40.74
CA THR A 267 3.53 -10.60 -41.90
C THR A 267 3.92 -9.14 -41.82
N LEU A 268 4.34 -8.61 -40.65
CA LEU A 268 4.86 -7.24 -40.53
C LEU A 268 5.90 -7.15 -39.38
N LYS A 269 7.21 -7.24 -39.69
CA LYS A 269 8.29 -6.74 -38.81
C LYS A 269 8.55 -5.27 -39.18
N GLN A 270 8.84 -4.31 -38.30
CA GLN A 270 9.97 -4.09 -37.37
C GLN A 270 9.81 -2.66 -36.76
N PRO A 271 10.73 -2.05 -35.94
CA PRO A 271 11.93 -2.54 -35.24
C PRO A 271 12.05 -2.15 -33.75
N ASP A 272 13.15 -2.63 -33.14
CA ASP A 272 13.68 -2.49 -31.78
C ASP A 272 13.98 -1.06 -31.29
N THR A 273 13.65 -0.75 -30.03
CA THR A 273 14.52 -0.01 -29.06
C THR A 273 13.84 0.18 -27.70
N TYR A 274 14.54 -0.21 -26.64
CA TYR A 274 14.11 -0.14 -25.22
C TYR A 274 14.13 1.29 -24.63
N MET A 275 14.25 2.33 -25.47
CA MET A 275 14.25 3.76 -25.08
C MET A 275 12.92 4.49 -25.36
N GLN A 276 11.89 3.78 -25.82
CA GLN A 276 10.58 4.36 -26.14
C GLN A 276 9.54 4.24 -25.01
N VAL A 277 9.91 4.31 -23.72
CA VAL A 277 8.84 4.46 -22.69
C VAL A 277 8.32 5.91 -22.66
N LEU A 278 9.14 6.90 -23.04
CA LEU A 278 8.72 8.30 -23.12
C LEU A 278 8.21 8.71 -24.53
N THR A 279 8.68 8.07 -25.60
CA THR A 279 8.15 8.23 -26.98
C THR A 279 7.14 7.15 -27.39
N GLY A 280 7.00 6.08 -26.62
CA GLY A 280 6.02 5.01 -26.85
C GLY A 280 4.59 5.43 -26.51
N LEU A 281 4.41 6.45 -25.67
CA LEU A 281 3.11 7.09 -25.48
C LEU A 281 2.53 7.59 -26.83
N SER A 282 3.37 8.12 -27.72
CA SER A 282 2.95 8.53 -29.08
C SER A 282 2.74 7.36 -30.05
N CYS A 283 3.46 6.23 -29.90
CA CYS A 283 3.28 5.06 -30.76
C CYS A 283 2.08 4.17 -30.36
N ILE A 284 1.69 4.21 -29.08
CA ILE A 284 0.52 3.47 -28.55
C ILE A 284 -0.79 4.13 -28.99
N LEU A 285 -0.82 5.46 -29.14
CA LEU A 285 -2.00 6.22 -29.56
C LEU A 285 -2.41 6.02 -31.04
N ALA A 286 -1.61 5.34 -31.85
CA ALA A 286 -1.81 5.23 -33.31
C ALA A 286 -2.23 3.83 -33.81
N ARG A 287 -2.55 2.88 -32.93
CA ARG A 287 -2.81 1.48 -33.33
C ARG A 287 -4.19 0.98 -32.93
N ASP A 288 -4.70 0.07 -33.76
CA ASP A 288 -6.00 -0.59 -33.62
C ASP A 288 -6.11 -1.32 -32.26
N VAL A 289 -7.02 -0.83 -31.41
CA VAL A 289 -7.16 -1.15 -29.98
C VAL A 289 -7.59 -2.60 -29.74
N SER A 290 -8.08 -3.30 -30.77
CA SER A 290 -8.68 -4.61 -30.65
C SER A 290 -7.69 -5.78 -30.47
N LEU A 291 -6.41 -5.63 -30.81
CA LEU A 291 -5.42 -6.74 -30.83
C LEU A 291 -4.38 -6.74 -29.69
N HIS A 292 -4.39 -5.77 -28.77
CA HIS A 292 -3.24 -5.52 -27.88
C HIS A 292 -3.50 -5.75 -26.37
N ALA A 293 -4.65 -6.31 -25.97
CA ALA A 293 -4.96 -6.54 -24.56
C ALA A 293 -3.86 -7.34 -23.79
N PRO A 294 -3.26 -8.41 -24.36
CA PRO A 294 -2.18 -9.14 -23.69
C PRO A 294 -0.95 -8.27 -23.39
N ARG A 295 -0.63 -7.32 -24.27
CA ARG A 295 0.53 -6.44 -24.09
C ARG A 295 0.31 -5.47 -22.94
N HIS A 296 -0.85 -4.81 -22.87
CA HIS A 296 -1.14 -3.89 -21.76
C HIS A 296 -1.28 -4.64 -20.42
N LEU A 297 -1.83 -5.85 -20.42
CA LEU A 297 -1.80 -6.73 -19.24
C LEU A 297 -0.35 -6.98 -18.78
N TRP A 298 0.54 -7.29 -19.72
CA TRP A 298 1.95 -7.52 -19.43
C TRP A 298 2.63 -6.25 -18.90
N ASP A 299 2.43 -5.09 -19.52
CA ASP A 299 3.02 -3.81 -19.08
C ASP A 299 2.62 -3.52 -17.61
N VAL A 300 1.35 -3.72 -17.25
CA VAL A 300 0.85 -3.54 -15.88
C VAL A 300 1.46 -4.56 -14.90
N ALA A 301 1.51 -5.84 -15.27
CA ALA A 301 2.09 -6.87 -14.41
C ALA A 301 3.61 -6.68 -14.21
N ALA A 302 4.33 -6.33 -15.28
CA ALA A 302 5.74 -6.03 -15.25
C ALA A 302 6.02 -4.80 -14.38
N ALA A 303 5.23 -3.73 -14.51
CA ALA A 303 5.34 -2.55 -13.67
C ALA A 303 5.16 -2.88 -12.18
N PHE A 304 4.14 -3.66 -11.81
CA PHE A 304 3.98 -4.13 -10.43
C PHE A 304 5.19 -4.94 -9.94
N ARG A 305 5.69 -5.88 -10.76
CA ARG A 305 6.87 -6.67 -10.45
C ARG A 305 8.08 -5.76 -10.23
N ASP A 306 8.32 -4.81 -11.11
CA ASP A 306 9.51 -3.96 -11.06
C ASP A 306 9.48 -3.05 -9.83
N MET A 307 8.32 -2.46 -9.50
CA MET A 307 8.12 -1.75 -8.22
C MET A 307 8.43 -2.66 -7.02
N GLU A 308 7.94 -3.90 -7.03
CA GLU A 308 8.17 -4.86 -5.95
C GLU A 308 9.65 -5.25 -5.82
N MET A 309 10.32 -5.50 -6.94
CA MET A 309 11.73 -5.88 -6.99
C MET A 309 12.62 -4.73 -6.53
N LEU A 310 12.36 -3.49 -6.94
CA LEU A 310 13.11 -2.31 -6.48
C LEU A 310 13.02 -2.13 -4.96
N MET A 311 11.83 -2.32 -4.38
CA MET A 311 11.64 -2.26 -2.93
C MET A 311 12.39 -3.37 -2.17
N ILE A 312 12.50 -4.57 -2.75
CA ILE A 312 13.23 -5.71 -2.16
C ILE A 312 14.75 -5.50 -2.28
N HIS A 313 15.20 -5.13 -3.48
CA HIS A 313 16.60 -5.20 -3.92
C HIS A 313 17.43 -3.95 -3.70
N ASN A 314 16.85 -2.81 -3.32
CA ASN A 314 17.59 -1.62 -2.87
C ASN A 314 18.47 -1.81 -1.60
N GLY A 315 18.85 -3.06 -1.28
CA GLY A 315 19.95 -3.40 -0.38
C GLY A 315 21.22 -3.89 -1.08
N HIS A 316 21.19 -4.22 -2.39
CA HIS A 316 22.36 -4.67 -3.15
C HIS A 316 22.31 -4.14 -4.59
N SER A 317 23.39 -3.50 -5.02
CA SER A 317 23.67 -3.27 -6.43
C SER A 317 23.46 -4.58 -7.20
N ILE A 318 22.50 -4.57 -8.14
CA ILE A 318 22.23 -5.69 -9.04
C ILE A 318 23.40 -5.76 -10.03
N SER A 319 24.52 -6.35 -9.60
CA SER A 319 25.39 -7.02 -10.57
C SER A 319 24.57 -8.16 -11.18
N THR A 320 24.55 -8.23 -12.50
CA THR A 320 23.66 -9.02 -13.38
C THR A 320 23.79 -10.55 -13.27
N GLY A 321 24.23 -11.08 -12.14
CA GLY A 321 24.30 -12.51 -11.87
C GLY A 321 23.13 -12.96 -11.00
N CYS A 322 22.21 -13.73 -11.58
CA CYS A 322 21.18 -14.48 -10.86
C CYS A 322 21.83 -15.37 -9.79
N LYS A 323 21.96 -14.85 -8.56
CA LYS A 323 22.32 -15.62 -7.37
C LYS A 323 21.09 -15.69 -6.48
N ARG A 324 20.72 -16.92 -6.14
CA ARG A 324 19.63 -17.32 -5.24
C ARG A 324 19.51 -16.35 -4.06
N ILE A 325 18.27 -15.98 -3.74
CA ILE A 325 17.87 -15.24 -2.55
C ILE A 325 18.26 -16.08 -1.31
N SER A 326 19.45 -15.87 -0.76
CA SER A 326 19.83 -16.41 0.55
C SER A 326 19.60 -15.33 1.60
N ILE A 327 18.58 -15.52 2.45
CA ILE A 327 18.12 -14.57 3.47
C ILE A 327 19.03 -14.58 4.73
N ALA A 328 20.18 -15.24 4.70
CA ALA A 328 20.97 -15.47 5.91
C ALA A 328 22.24 -14.61 5.95
N ASN A 329 22.29 -13.72 6.95
CA ASN A 329 23.45 -12.99 7.49
C ASN A 329 24.00 -11.82 6.67
N GLU A 330 23.52 -10.61 6.97
CA GLU A 330 24.13 -9.36 6.53
C GLU A 330 24.33 -8.39 7.69
N ASN A 331 25.54 -7.84 7.77
CA ASN A 331 26.02 -6.91 8.78
C ASN A 331 25.18 -5.62 8.80
N LEU A 332 24.80 -5.19 10.00
CA LEU A 332 23.85 -4.12 10.32
C LEU A 332 24.35 -2.67 10.08
N THR A 333 25.47 -2.46 9.38
CA THR A 333 26.16 -1.15 9.40
C THR A 333 25.84 -0.20 8.26
N GLU A 334 24.90 -0.50 7.36
CA GLU A 334 24.49 0.46 6.34
C GLU A 334 22.96 0.64 6.34
N HIS A 335 22.54 1.91 6.38
CA HIS A 335 21.15 2.38 6.29
C HIS A 335 20.55 2.53 4.86
N PRO A 336 21.11 2.06 3.72
CA PRO A 336 20.64 2.40 2.37
C PRO A 336 19.33 1.74 1.98
N ARG A 337 18.68 1.01 2.89
CA ARG A 337 17.43 0.30 2.55
C ARG A 337 16.19 1.19 2.68
N ARG A 338 16.18 2.18 3.57
CA ARG A 338 15.01 3.05 3.84
C ARG A 338 14.76 4.10 2.76
N PHE A 339 15.81 4.46 2.02
CA PHE A 339 15.76 5.43 0.94
C PHE A 339 16.37 4.78 -0.29
N PHE A 340 15.69 4.90 -1.41
CA PHE A 340 16.25 4.61 -2.71
C PHE A 340 17.41 5.58 -3.02
N ASP A 341 18.38 5.11 -3.78
CA ASP A 341 19.22 6.03 -4.54
C ASP A 341 18.38 6.72 -5.62
N GLN A 342 18.93 7.78 -6.22
CA GLN A 342 18.20 8.60 -7.19
C GLN A 342 17.73 7.76 -8.38
N ALA A 343 18.59 6.88 -8.92
CA ALA A 343 18.30 6.04 -10.07
C ALA A 343 17.18 5.03 -9.78
N SER A 344 17.20 4.40 -8.62
CA SER A 344 16.15 3.48 -8.18
C SER A 344 14.83 4.19 -7.92
N ALA A 345 14.87 5.42 -7.40
CA ALA A 345 13.68 6.23 -7.24
C ALA A 345 13.08 6.64 -8.59
N ASP A 346 13.92 7.01 -9.58
CA ASP A 346 13.47 7.29 -10.95
C ASP A 346 12.86 6.05 -11.61
N GLN A 347 13.49 4.87 -11.45
CA GLN A 347 12.96 3.61 -11.96
C GLN A 347 11.63 3.22 -11.30
N TYR A 348 11.50 3.44 -9.99
CA TYR A 348 10.27 3.18 -9.25
C TYR A 348 9.13 4.08 -9.72
N GLU A 349 9.44 5.36 -9.94
CA GLU A 349 8.53 6.33 -10.53
C GLU A 349 8.10 5.95 -11.95
N GLN A 350 9.07 5.58 -12.80
CA GLN A 350 8.80 5.13 -14.16
C GLN A 350 7.88 3.90 -14.17
N ALA A 351 8.14 2.91 -13.33
CA ALA A 351 7.30 1.73 -13.20
C ALA A 351 5.87 2.10 -12.77
N TYR A 352 5.71 3.03 -11.82
CA TYR A 352 4.39 3.55 -11.44
C TYR A 352 3.66 4.25 -12.61
N LEU A 353 4.35 5.04 -13.42
CA LEU A 353 3.74 5.71 -14.57
C LEU A 353 3.30 4.69 -15.65
N VAL A 354 4.12 3.66 -15.91
CA VAL A 354 3.74 2.53 -16.79
C VAL A 354 2.51 1.80 -16.23
N LEU A 355 2.49 1.54 -14.92
CA LEU A 355 1.34 0.94 -14.24
C LEU A 355 0.06 1.76 -14.49
N ARG A 356 0.09 3.08 -14.23
CA ARG A 356 -1.08 3.96 -14.39
C ARG A 356 -1.54 4.05 -15.83
N PHE A 357 -0.61 4.21 -16.76
CA PHE A 357 -0.92 4.27 -18.18
C PHE A 357 -1.55 2.96 -18.67
N GLY A 358 -0.92 1.81 -18.40
CA GLY A 358 -1.45 0.51 -18.78
C GLY A 358 -2.83 0.22 -18.17
N PHE A 359 -3.07 0.62 -16.91
CA PHE A 359 -4.40 0.49 -16.29
C PHE A 359 -5.47 1.32 -17.02
N ASN A 360 -5.14 2.55 -17.41
CA ASN A 360 -6.05 3.43 -18.13
C ASN A 360 -6.39 2.88 -19.52
N GLU A 361 -5.39 2.40 -20.26
CA GLU A 361 -5.61 1.77 -21.58
C GLU A 361 -6.48 0.53 -21.48
N LEU A 362 -6.20 -0.35 -20.51
CA LEU A 362 -7.01 -1.54 -20.25
C LEU A 362 -8.46 -1.18 -19.92
N ALA A 363 -8.68 -0.17 -19.08
CA ALA A 363 -10.01 0.26 -18.72
C ALA A 363 -10.76 0.93 -19.87
N ALA A 364 -10.10 1.78 -20.66
CA ALA A 364 -10.68 2.38 -21.85
C ALA A 364 -11.10 1.32 -22.87
N SER A 365 -10.23 0.33 -23.12
CA SER A 365 -10.52 -0.84 -23.97
C SER A 365 -11.66 -1.70 -23.41
N ALA A 366 -11.75 -1.85 -22.10
CA ALA A 366 -12.83 -2.62 -21.48
C ALA A 366 -14.18 -1.86 -21.58
N ILE A 367 -14.18 -0.54 -21.40
CA ILE A 367 -15.37 0.32 -21.58
C ILE A 367 -15.85 0.28 -23.03
N SER A 368 -14.94 0.38 -24.01
CA SER A 368 -15.32 0.35 -25.44
C SER A 368 -15.95 -0.98 -25.85
N ARG A 369 -15.59 -2.08 -25.18
CA ARG A 369 -16.20 -3.42 -25.35
C ARG A 369 -17.48 -3.63 -24.52
N GLY A 370 -17.91 -2.64 -23.71
CA GLY A 370 -19.05 -2.79 -22.81
C GLY A 370 -18.80 -3.75 -21.63
N LEU A 371 -17.53 -3.93 -21.24
CA LEU A 371 -17.08 -4.85 -20.20
C LEU A 371 -16.33 -4.08 -19.09
N PRO A 372 -17.02 -3.40 -18.14
CA PRO A 372 -16.36 -2.60 -17.12
C PRO A 372 -15.68 -3.48 -16.05
N ARG A 373 -14.51 -4.03 -16.39
CA ARG A 373 -13.77 -5.01 -15.57
C ARG A 373 -12.71 -4.38 -14.67
N TYR A 374 -12.11 -3.29 -15.14
CA TYR A 374 -11.04 -2.60 -14.42
C TYR A 374 -11.61 -1.59 -13.43
N HIS A 375 -11.36 -1.85 -12.15
CA HIS A 375 -11.79 -0.98 -11.07
C HIS A 375 -10.67 -0.04 -10.66
N PHE A 376 -10.91 1.26 -10.79
CA PHE A 376 -10.07 2.27 -10.18
C PHE A 376 -10.50 2.46 -8.74
N ARG A 377 -9.57 2.20 -7.80
CA ARG A 377 -9.77 2.56 -6.39
C ARG A 377 -9.03 3.85 -6.10
N PRO A 378 -9.55 4.72 -5.21
CA PRO A 378 -8.79 5.90 -4.77
C PRO A 378 -7.43 5.58 -4.14
N LYS A 379 -7.23 4.34 -3.70
CA LYS A 379 -5.93 3.84 -3.25
C LYS A 379 -4.83 3.89 -4.32
N LEU A 380 -5.19 3.85 -5.60
CA LEU A 380 -4.22 4.02 -6.70
C LEU A 380 -3.68 5.47 -6.78
N HIS A 381 -4.50 6.44 -6.37
CA HIS A 381 -4.06 7.83 -6.21
C HIS A 381 -3.21 8.02 -4.94
N LEU A 382 -3.50 7.31 -3.85
CA LEU A 382 -2.60 7.32 -2.68
C LEU A 382 -1.23 6.71 -2.99
N LEU A 383 -1.18 5.71 -3.88
CA LEU A 383 0.08 5.17 -4.39
C LEU A 383 0.86 6.24 -5.19
N GLU A 384 0.16 7.16 -5.86
CA GLU A 384 0.80 8.33 -6.52
C GLU A 384 1.61 9.14 -5.51
N HIS A 385 0.99 9.48 -4.38
CA HIS A 385 1.67 10.23 -3.32
C HIS A 385 2.88 9.45 -2.80
N ALA A 386 2.72 8.16 -2.54
CA ALA A 386 3.81 7.31 -2.07
C ALA A 386 5.02 7.28 -3.01
N VAL A 387 4.77 7.38 -4.33
CA VAL A 387 5.81 7.36 -5.37
C VAL A 387 6.43 8.75 -5.56
N LEU A 388 5.60 9.79 -5.70
CA LEU A 388 6.04 11.12 -6.12
C LEU A 388 6.41 12.04 -4.94
N ASP A 389 5.64 11.99 -3.85
CA ASP A 389 5.74 12.96 -2.75
C ASP A 389 6.55 12.44 -1.56
N PHE A 390 6.70 11.13 -1.43
CA PHE A 390 7.51 10.49 -0.39
C PHE A 390 8.91 10.12 -0.90
N ARG A 391 9.25 10.49 -2.13
CA ARG A 391 10.56 10.23 -2.74
C ARG A 391 11.70 10.88 -1.93
N PRO A 392 12.87 10.22 -1.75
CA PRO A 392 13.25 8.89 -2.26
C PRO A 392 12.99 7.76 -1.26
N ARG A 393 12.05 7.88 -0.33
CA ARG A 393 11.80 6.81 0.66
C ARG A 393 11.34 5.52 -0.03
N ASN A 394 11.80 4.38 0.47
CA ASN A 394 11.41 3.06 -0.01
C ASN A 394 10.06 2.63 0.59
N PRO A 395 8.99 2.45 -0.21
CA PRO A 395 7.65 2.12 0.31
C PRO A 395 7.53 0.76 1.01
N ARG A 396 8.54 -0.10 0.91
CA ARG A 396 8.68 -1.30 1.76
C ARG A 396 8.54 -0.96 3.24
N TYR A 397 9.11 0.17 3.66
CA TYR A 397 9.10 0.61 5.05
C TYR A 397 7.80 1.31 5.45
N PHE A 398 6.85 1.42 4.52
CA PHE A 398 5.49 1.91 4.79
C PHE A 398 4.49 0.75 4.91
N SER A 399 4.88 -0.44 4.48
CA SER A 399 4.00 -1.62 4.37
C SER A 399 3.68 -2.25 5.72
N ASN A 400 2.40 -2.33 6.11
CA ASN A 400 1.98 -2.88 7.41
C ASN A 400 1.82 -4.42 7.45
N TYR A 401 2.76 -5.17 6.87
CA TYR A 401 2.74 -6.64 6.96
C TYR A 401 2.80 -7.15 8.40
N LEU A 402 3.62 -6.51 9.25
CA LEU A 402 3.70 -6.85 10.68
C LEU A 402 2.36 -6.59 11.40
N GLY A 403 1.65 -5.54 10.99
CA GLY A 403 0.31 -5.22 11.48
C GLY A 403 -0.71 -6.29 11.07
N GLU A 404 -0.69 -6.74 9.81
CA GLU A 404 -1.54 -7.83 9.33
C GLU A 404 -1.32 -9.12 10.15
N ASP A 405 -0.06 -9.49 10.38
CA ASP A 405 0.31 -10.65 11.20
C ASP A 405 -0.09 -10.48 12.67
N ALA A 406 0.03 -9.27 13.23
CA ALA A 406 -0.43 -8.96 14.57
C ALA A 406 -1.95 -9.12 14.68
N ILE A 407 -2.73 -8.54 13.77
CA ILE A 407 -4.19 -8.65 13.74
C ILE A 407 -4.62 -10.10 13.55
N ARG A 408 -3.94 -10.87 12.70
CA ARG A 408 -4.21 -12.31 12.55
C ARG A 408 -4.01 -13.07 13.85
N ARG A 409 -2.92 -12.79 14.59
CA ARG A 409 -2.66 -13.37 15.92
C ARG A 409 -3.72 -12.96 16.94
N ILE A 410 -4.08 -11.67 16.99
CA ILE A 410 -5.13 -11.12 17.85
C ILE A 410 -6.47 -11.81 17.58
N LYS A 411 -6.88 -11.95 16.31
CA LYS A 411 -8.10 -12.65 15.90
C LYS A 411 -8.08 -14.12 16.34
N ALA A 412 -6.96 -14.81 16.15
CA ALA A 412 -6.81 -16.19 16.60
C ALA A 412 -6.91 -16.33 18.13
N LEU A 413 -6.40 -15.37 18.89
CA LEU A 413 -6.57 -15.30 20.33
C LEU A 413 -8.02 -15.00 20.73
N ALA A 414 -8.70 -14.10 20.01
CA ALA A 414 -10.08 -13.72 20.25
C ALA A 414 -11.04 -14.90 20.07
N CYS A 415 -10.86 -15.71 19.02
CA CYS A 415 -11.63 -16.94 18.82
C CYS A 415 -11.48 -17.97 19.96
N LYS A 416 -10.41 -17.86 20.78
CA LYS A 416 -10.12 -18.73 21.92
C LYS A 416 -10.44 -18.07 23.27
N ALA A 417 -10.94 -16.84 23.27
CA ALA A 417 -11.24 -16.09 24.49
C ALA A 417 -12.74 -16.14 24.80
N PRO A 418 -13.14 -16.26 26.09
CA PRO A 418 -14.54 -16.12 26.47
C PRO A 418 -15.09 -14.73 26.10
N VAL A 419 -16.29 -14.69 25.49
CA VAL A 419 -16.91 -13.45 24.97
C VAL A 419 -17.00 -12.35 26.04
N ARG A 420 -17.38 -12.71 27.27
CA ARG A 420 -17.57 -11.77 28.39
C ARG A 420 -16.33 -10.92 28.70
N ASN A 421 -15.13 -11.48 28.50
CA ASN A 421 -13.85 -10.84 28.82
C ASN A 421 -12.88 -10.86 27.62
N MET A 422 -13.42 -10.91 26.40
CA MET A 422 -12.62 -11.16 25.20
C MET A 422 -11.51 -10.12 25.03
N SER A 423 -11.83 -8.83 25.13
CA SER A 423 -10.86 -7.74 24.97
C SER A 423 -9.71 -7.84 25.97
N HIS A 424 -10.02 -7.94 27.26
CA HIS A 424 -9.01 -8.07 28.33
C HIS A 424 -8.13 -9.31 28.15
N ASN A 425 -8.74 -10.47 27.88
CA ASN A 425 -8.01 -11.72 27.70
C ASN A 425 -7.12 -11.71 26.45
N VAL A 426 -7.58 -11.11 25.36
CA VAL A 426 -6.81 -11.00 24.11
C VAL A 426 -5.61 -10.08 24.32
N VAL A 427 -5.82 -8.91 24.93
CA VAL A 427 -4.72 -7.98 25.25
C VAL A 427 -3.71 -8.65 26.16
N LEU A 428 -4.14 -9.23 27.28
CA LEU A 428 -3.24 -9.91 28.23
C LEU A 428 -2.43 -11.02 27.55
N ARG A 429 -3.10 -11.92 26.80
CA ARG A 429 -2.43 -13.04 26.11
C ARG A 429 -1.47 -12.55 25.04
N TYR A 430 -1.85 -11.53 24.28
CA TYR A 430 -1.00 -10.93 23.25
C TYR A 430 0.23 -10.26 23.89
N THR A 431 0.06 -9.47 24.95
CA THR A 431 1.16 -8.85 25.71
C THR A 431 2.11 -9.89 26.26
N VAL A 432 1.61 -10.98 26.85
CA VAL A 432 2.45 -12.09 27.31
C VAL A 432 3.22 -12.73 26.15
N GLN A 433 2.56 -13.00 25.02
CA GLN A 433 3.23 -13.58 23.85
C GLN A 433 4.34 -12.68 23.29
N MET A 434 4.11 -11.37 23.20
CA MET A 434 5.12 -10.42 22.71
C MET A 434 6.23 -10.19 23.74
N GLY A 435 5.89 -10.01 25.02
CA GLY A 435 6.85 -9.78 26.09
C GLY A 435 7.78 -10.98 26.35
N LEU A 436 7.30 -12.21 26.15
CA LEU A 436 8.13 -13.41 26.28
C LEU A 436 9.21 -13.54 25.18
N GLN A 437 9.03 -12.90 24.02
CA GLN A 437 10.06 -12.88 22.98
C GLN A 437 11.28 -12.06 23.43
N TRP A 438 11.06 -10.91 24.06
CA TRP A 438 12.12 -10.04 24.56
C TRP A 438 12.87 -10.62 25.76
N ARG A 439 12.27 -11.56 26.51
CA ARG A 439 12.93 -12.26 27.61
C ARG A 439 13.91 -13.35 27.15
N ARG A 440 13.81 -13.84 25.91
CA ARG A 440 14.71 -14.89 25.42
C ARG A 440 16.04 -14.37 24.89
N GLU A 441 16.16 -13.06 24.72
CA GLU A 441 17.33 -12.38 24.15
C GLU A 441 18.09 -11.53 25.18
N ALA A 442 17.59 -11.46 26.42
CA ALA A 442 18.25 -10.86 27.58
C ALA A 442 18.59 -11.97 28.60
#